data_AF-A0A0J6XQZ6-F1
#
_entry.id   AF-A0A0J6XQZ6-F1
#
_cell.length_a   1.000
_cell.length_b   1.000
_cell.length_c   1.000
_cell.angle_alpha   90.00
_cell.angle_beta   90.00
_cell.angle_gamma   90.00
#
_symmetry.space_group_name_H-M   'P 1'
#
loop_
_entity.id
_entity.type
_entity.pdbx_description
1 polymer ?
#
loop_
_entity_poly.entity_id
_entity_poly.type
_entity_poly.pdbx_seq_one_letter_code
_entity_poly.pdbx_strand_id
1 'polypeptide(L)'
;MRGVRPREAAMPDDENQAELAALRARIASLEADASRRPPQRPRHRLRAFFSALLIVIGCVLAPLGIVAAWTSDIVGDTDRYVATVAPLASDPDVQAAVANRVTDALMEHLDLPKLLEGVAPQDRPLLEKGLGKLGDGLEGAVRSFVHDKAEDVVASDAFETIWTGANRTIHTSLVRALTGSDEGAVQIKNDSVTLDLAPVIEQVKTRLVDAGLGVAGKIPEIHTDFTVVRSDDIGRVKTGFRLLELAGLWLPVVAVVLAAVGVLLSAHRRRTLIASALGFAAAALVLGIALTVFRTVYLNALPDTVSQPAAGAIYDALVRLLRVTVRTVVLLGVVLALAAWLSGPGRYATVVRQVWHSGIAATRATADRAGLRTGPVGAFVGRHRGWITWILVAAACLAYVLWPHPTGWVVVGLALALLLALAVTDFLAEDAEEDREPTRTAP
;
A
#
# COMPACT_ATOMS: atom_id res chain seq x y z
N MET A 1 -36.18 38.12 57.46
CA MET A 1 -36.75 38.22 56.10
C MET A 1 -35.88 39.19 55.29
N ARG A 2 -35.38 38.74 54.12
CA ARG A 2 -34.94 39.47 52.89
C ARG A 2 -34.04 40.73 53.07
N GLY A 3 -32.76 40.73 52.66
CA GLY A 3 -32.26 40.75 51.27
C GLY A 3 -31.92 42.21 50.90
N VAL A 4 -30.71 42.62 50.49
CA VAL A 4 -30.13 42.50 49.13
C VAL A 4 -28.76 43.22 49.15
N ARG A 5 -27.66 42.62 48.64
CA ARG A 5 -26.53 43.36 48.01
C ARG A 5 -26.97 43.70 46.57
N PRO A 6 -26.67 44.87 45.95
CA PRO A 6 -25.29 45.21 45.50
C PRO A 6 -24.97 46.72 45.26
N ARG A 7 -23.67 47.06 45.15
CA ARG A 7 -23.04 48.06 44.22
C ARG A 7 -21.60 48.34 44.68
N GLU A 8 -20.58 47.83 43.99
CA GLU A 8 -19.92 48.47 42.83
C GLU A 8 -19.08 49.68 43.29
N ALA A 9 -17.82 49.40 43.64
CA ALA A 9 -16.84 50.42 43.99
C ALA A 9 -16.42 51.15 42.70
N ALA A 10 -16.84 52.40 42.56
CA ALA A 10 -16.29 53.30 41.56
C ALA A 10 -14.82 53.58 41.92
N MET A 11 -13.89 53.15 41.08
CA MET A 11 -12.50 53.61 41.14
C MET A 11 -12.46 55.13 40.90
N PRO A 12 -11.63 55.88 41.64
CA PRO A 12 -11.54 57.32 41.51
C PRO A 12 -11.12 57.72 40.08
N ASP A 13 -11.76 58.75 39.52
CA ASP A 13 -11.56 59.20 38.13
C ASP A 13 -10.09 59.50 37.79
N ASP A 14 -9.28 59.87 38.78
CA ASP A 14 -7.85 60.15 38.62
C ASP A 14 -7.04 58.89 38.28
N GLU A 15 -7.44 57.73 38.80
CA GLU A 15 -6.78 56.44 38.52
C GLU A 15 -7.10 55.98 37.08
N ASN A 16 -8.34 56.18 36.64
CA ASN A 16 -8.74 55.93 35.26
C ASN A 16 -8.01 56.85 34.27
N GLN A 17 -7.80 58.12 34.62
CA GLN A 17 -7.06 59.06 33.77
C GLN A 17 -5.57 58.70 33.69
N ALA A 18 -4.97 58.27 34.79
CA ALA A 18 -3.59 57.79 34.82
C ALA A 18 -3.40 56.52 33.99
N GLU A 19 -4.33 55.58 34.07
CA GLU A 19 -4.30 54.34 33.28
C GLU A 19 -4.49 54.61 31.78
N LEU A 20 -5.41 55.51 31.41
CA LEU A 20 -5.59 55.94 30.02
C LEU A 20 -4.35 56.64 29.46
N ALA A 21 -3.66 57.45 30.26
CA ALA A 21 -2.41 58.08 29.86
C ALA A 21 -1.29 57.05 29.65
N ALA A 22 -1.17 56.06 30.55
CA ALA A 22 -0.21 54.97 30.43
C ALA A 22 -0.49 54.08 29.21
N LEU A 23 -1.76 53.78 28.93
CA LEU A 23 -2.18 53.00 27.75
C LEU A 23 -1.89 53.76 26.45
N ARG A 24 -2.16 55.07 26.39
CA ARG A 24 -1.84 55.90 25.22
C ARG A 24 -0.33 55.99 24.99
N ALA A 25 0.47 56.13 26.05
CA ALA A 25 1.93 56.12 25.93
C ALA A 25 2.46 54.77 25.43
N ARG A 26 1.82 53.66 25.85
CA ARG A 26 2.18 52.31 25.39
C ARG A 26 1.73 52.02 23.97
N ILE A 27 0.58 52.55 23.55
CA ILE A 27 0.14 52.50 22.14
C ILE A 27 1.10 53.30 21.27
N ALA A 28 1.44 54.53 21.68
CA ALA A 28 2.38 55.38 20.94
C ALA A 28 3.77 54.74 20.80
N SER A 29 4.27 54.05 21.83
CA SER A 29 5.54 53.30 21.75
C SER A 29 5.44 52.08 20.83
N LEU A 30 4.33 51.34 20.89
CA LEU A 30 4.08 50.20 19.99
C LEU A 30 3.91 50.64 18.53
N GLU A 31 3.26 51.78 18.27
CA GLU A 31 3.11 52.36 16.95
C GLU A 31 4.46 52.88 16.40
N ALA A 32 5.29 53.48 17.25
CA ALA A 32 6.65 53.89 16.88
C ALA A 32 7.54 52.67 16.56
N ASP A 33 7.43 51.58 17.33
CA ASP A 33 8.14 50.32 17.07
C ASP A 33 7.62 49.60 15.82
N ALA A 34 6.32 49.66 15.56
CA ALA A 34 5.72 49.13 14.33
C ALA A 34 6.17 49.92 13.09
N SER A 35 6.29 51.25 13.20
CA SER A 35 6.74 52.15 12.13
C SER A 35 8.24 52.02 11.85
N ARG A 36 9.04 51.60 12.85
CA ARG A 36 10.48 51.32 12.71
C ARG A 36 10.77 49.92 12.14
N ARG A 37 9.80 49.00 12.17
CA ARG A 37 9.97 47.69 11.54
C ARG A 37 9.88 47.86 10.01
N PRO A 38 10.90 47.45 9.24
CA PRO A 38 10.83 47.54 7.80
C PRO A 38 9.62 46.73 7.28
N PRO A 39 8.86 47.20 6.29
CA PRO A 39 7.74 46.46 5.73
C PRO A 39 8.24 45.09 5.26
N GLN A 40 7.67 44.01 5.82
CA GLN A 40 8.00 42.65 5.42
C GLN A 40 7.66 42.47 3.94
N ARG A 41 8.69 42.46 3.08
CA ARG A 41 8.54 42.48 1.62
C ARG A 41 7.76 41.25 1.11
N PRO A 42 6.96 41.38 0.03
CA PRO A 42 6.13 40.31 -0.57
C PRO A 42 6.91 39.06 -1.02
N ARG A 43 8.23 39.14 -1.13
CA ARG A 43 9.13 38.02 -1.49
C ARG A 43 9.00 36.80 -0.56
N HIS A 44 8.62 36.99 0.71
CA HIS A 44 8.39 35.89 1.65
C HIS A 44 7.11 35.11 1.34
N ARG A 45 6.07 35.80 0.84
CA ARG A 45 4.79 35.16 0.48
C ARG A 45 4.90 34.33 -0.78
N LEU A 46 5.61 34.84 -1.80
CA LEU A 46 5.87 34.09 -3.04
C LEU A 46 6.67 32.81 -2.77
N ARG A 47 7.74 32.87 -1.96
CA ARG A 47 8.53 31.68 -1.60
C ARG A 47 7.72 30.65 -0.82
N ALA A 48 6.87 31.09 0.11
CA ALA A 48 5.97 30.20 0.85
C ALA A 48 4.91 29.55 -0.07
N PHE A 49 4.36 30.32 -1.02
CA PHE A 49 3.41 29.81 -2.01
C PHE A 49 4.06 28.75 -2.92
N PHE A 50 5.22 29.04 -3.53
CA PHE A 50 5.93 28.08 -4.37
C PHE A 50 6.36 26.84 -3.58
N SER A 51 6.83 27.00 -2.34
CA SER A 51 7.16 25.87 -1.45
C SER A 51 5.94 24.96 -1.23
N ALA A 52 4.79 25.54 -0.88
CA ALA A 52 3.55 24.78 -0.69
C ALA A 52 3.09 24.09 -1.98
N LEU A 53 3.13 24.81 -3.12
CA LEU A 53 2.76 24.28 -4.43
C LEU A 53 3.63 23.09 -4.82
N LEU A 54 4.96 23.18 -4.68
CA LEU A 54 5.88 22.09 -5.00
C LEU A 54 5.62 20.85 -4.14
N ILE A 55 5.29 21.02 -2.86
CA ILE A 55 5.00 19.91 -1.95
C ILE A 55 3.67 19.26 -2.32
N VAL A 56 2.64 20.05 -2.61
CA VAL A 56 1.33 19.52 -3.04
C VAL A 56 1.50 18.72 -4.33
N ILE A 57 2.24 19.26 -5.31
CA ILE A 57 2.55 18.55 -6.55
C ILE A 57 3.31 17.26 -6.24
N GLY A 58 4.35 17.30 -5.40
CA GLY A 58 5.08 16.11 -4.97
C GLY A 58 4.19 15.04 -4.33
N CYS A 59 3.27 15.44 -3.44
CA CYS A 59 2.31 14.54 -2.80
C CYS A 59 1.34 13.89 -3.81
N VAL A 60 0.92 14.63 -4.84
CA VAL A 60 0.07 14.10 -5.92
C VAL A 60 0.85 13.17 -6.86
N LEU A 61 2.10 13.51 -7.16
CA LEU A 61 2.98 12.67 -7.98
C LEU A 61 3.41 11.39 -7.25
N ALA A 62 3.45 11.37 -5.92
CA ALA A 62 3.86 10.21 -5.14
C ALA A 62 3.06 8.92 -5.46
N PRO A 63 1.72 8.89 -5.37
CA PRO A 63 0.94 7.69 -5.72
C PRO A 63 1.04 7.35 -7.20
N LEU A 64 1.09 8.35 -8.09
CA LEU A 64 1.28 8.13 -9.52
C LEU A 64 2.64 7.50 -9.84
N GLY A 65 3.70 7.95 -9.16
CA GLY A 65 5.03 7.40 -9.27
C GLY A 65 5.13 5.99 -8.73
N ILE A 66 4.47 5.69 -7.59
CA ILE A 66 4.40 4.33 -7.05
C ILE A 66 3.74 3.38 -8.06
N VAL A 67 2.59 3.77 -8.64
CA VAL A 67 1.89 2.95 -9.63
C VAL A 67 2.72 2.83 -10.90
N ALA A 68 3.26 3.91 -11.45
CA ALA A 68 4.07 3.88 -12.67
C ALA A 68 5.34 3.02 -12.49
N ALA A 69 6.03 3.14 -11.35
CA ALA A 69 7.19 2.32 -11.04
C ALA A 69 6.80 0.84 -10.96
N TRP A 70 5.74 0.51 -10.21
CA TRP A 70 5.24 -0.86 -10.13
C TRP A 70 4.81 -1.42 -11.49
N THR A 71 4.11 -0.64 -12.32
CA THR A 71 3.66 -1.11 -13.63
C THR A 71 4.83 -1.28 -14.60
N SER A 72 5.80 -0.36 -14.61
CA SER A 72 7.02 -0.51 -15.41
C SER A 72 7.81 -1.75 -15.01
N ASP A 73 7.89 -2.02 -13.71
CA ASP A 73 8.64 -3.13 -13.12
C ASP A 73 7.94 -4.46 -13.40
N ILE A 74 6.61 -4.55 -13.26
CA ILE A 74 5.86 -5.78 -13.54
C ILE A 74 5.73 -6.07 -15.05
N VAL A 75 5.58 -5.04 -15.89
CA VAL A 75 5.40 -5.22 -17.35
C VAL A 75 6.75 -5.35 -18.06
N GLY A 76 7.79 -4.67 -17.59
CA GLY A 76 9.12 -4.67 -18.21
C GLY A 76 10.03 -5.78 -17.73
N ASP A 77 9.85 -6.30 -16.50
CA ASP A 77 10.70 -7.34 -15.92
C ASP A 77 9.98 -8.69 -15.84
N THR A 78 10.45 -9.63 -16.65
CA THR A 78 9.87 -10.98 -16.70
C THR A 78 10.14 -11.78 -15.42
N ASP A 79 11.31 -11.63 -14.79
CA ASP A 79 11.61 -12.35 -13.56
C ASP A 79 10.68 -11.90 -12.43
N ARG A 80 10.40 -10.60 -12.38
CA ARG A 80 9.51 -10.02 -11.38
C ARG A 80 8.04 -10.36 -11.61
N TYR A 81 7.61 -10.37 -12.87
CA TYR A 81 6.29 -10.88 -13.25
C TYR A 81 6.13 -12.34 -12.81
N VAL A 82 7.06 -13.21 -13.20
CA VAL A 82 7.03 -14.63 -12.89
C VAL A 82 7.07 -14.88 -11.38
N ALA A 83 7.90 -14.15 -10.63
CA ALA A 83 7.92 -14.23 -9.16
C ALA A 83 6.59 -13.83 -8.51
N THR A 84 5.81 -12.98 -9.17
CA THR A 84 4.49 -12.54 -8.69
C THR A 84 3.41 -13.59 -8.95
N VAL A 85 3.44 -14.23 -10.12
CA VAL A 85 2.40 -15.20 -10.53
C VAL A 85 2.72 -16.64 -10.18
N ALA A 86 3.98 -17.01 -9.99
CA ALA A 86 4.37 -18.40 -9.71
C ALA A 86 3.65 -19.01 -8.47
N PRO A 87 3.49 -18.29 -7.34
CA PRO A 87 2.77 -18.83 -6.18
C PRO A 87 1.28 -19.11 -6.41
N LEU A 88 0.69 -18.58 -7.49
CA LEU A 88 -0.71 -18.87 -7.84
C LEU A 88 -0.90 -20.32 -8.29
N ALA A 89 0.15 -21.00 -8.74
CA ALA A 89 0.06 -22.40 -9.13
C ALA A 89 -0.29 -23.32 -7.95
N SER A 90 0.13 -22.95 -6.74
CA SER A 90 -0.15 -23.65 -5.48
C SER A 90 -1.38 -23.14 -4.74
N ASP A 91 -2.10 -22.15 -5.29
CA ASP A 91 -3.26 -21.54 -4.63
C ASP A 91 -4.51 -22.42 -4.86
N PRO A 92 -5.18 -22.91 -3.80
CA PRO A 92 -6.27 -23.87 -3.94
C PRO A 92 -7.48 -23.29 -4.71
N ASP A 93 -7.74 -22.00 -4.61
CA ASP A 93 -8.83 -21.36 -5.33
C ASP A 93 -8.54 -21.29 -6.83
N VAL A 94 -7.28 -20.98 -7.18
CA VAL A 94 -6.81 -21.00 -8.58
C VAL A 94 -6.81 -22.43 -9.13
N GLN A 95 -6.32 -23.40 -8.38
CA GLN A 95 -6.30 -24.80 -8.78
C GLN A 95 -7.71 -25.33 -9.06
N ALA A 96 -8.65 -25.07 -8.14
CA ALA A 96 -10.06 -25.44 -8.32
C ALA A 96 -10.69 -24.76 -9.54
N ALA A 97 -10.39 -23.49 -9.79
CA ALA A 97 -10.90 -22.77 -10.96
C ALA A 97 -10.35 -23.35 -12.28
N VAL A 98 -9.06 -23.72 -12.32
CA VAL A 98 -8.45 -24.37 -13.48
C VAL A 98 -9.05 -25.76 -13.70
N ALA A 99 -9.19 -26.58 -12.64
CA ALA A 99 -9.79 -27.90 -12.72
C ALA A 99 -11.24 -27.85 -13.24
N ASN A 100 -12.05 -26.91 -12.73
CA ASN A 100 -13.41 -26.66 -13.24
C ASN A 100 -13.39 -26.28 -14.72
N ARG A 101 -12.53 -25.35 -15.14
CA ARG A 101 -12.45 -24.89 -16.53
C ARG A 101 -12.04 -26.02 -17.49
N VAL A 102 -11.07 -26.84 -17.09
CA VAL A 102 -10.63 -28.02 -17.85
C VAL A 102 -11.74 -29.05 -17.95
N THR A 103 -12.45 -29.30 -16.84
CA THR A 103 -13.60 -30.21 -16.80
C THR A 103 -14.68 -29.75 -17.75
N ASP A 104 -15.11 -28.49 -17.66
CA ASP A 104 -16.16 -27.94 -18.50
C ASP A 104 -15.78 -28.01 -19.98
N ALA A 105 -14.54 -27.65 -20.33
CA ALA A 105 -14.04 -27.74 -21.70
C ALA A 105 -14.02 -29.18 -22.23
N LEU A 106 -13.64 -30.16 -21.41
CA LEU A 106 -13.66 -31.57 -21.78
C LEU A 106 -15.09 -32.10 -21.94
N MET A 107 -15.99 -31.72 -21.03
CA MET A 107 -17.41 -32.12 -21.10
C MET A 107 -18.11 -31.54 -22.33
N GLU A 108 -17.79 -30.30 -22.74
CA GLU A 108 -18.31 -29.69 -23.98
C GLU A 108 -17.95 -30.48 -25.24
N HIS A 109 -16.83 -31.20 -25.24
CA HIS A 109 -16.35 -31.98 -26.39
C HIS A 109 -16.68 -33.48 -26.28
N LEU A 110 -17.21 -33.94 -25.15
CA LEU A 110 -17.61 -35.32 -24.93
C LEU A 110 -19.05 -35.54 -25.39
N ASP A 111 -19.24 -35.91 -26.65
CA ASP A 111 -20.50 -36.43 -27.15
C ASP A 111 -20.72 -37.88 -26.63
N LEU A 112 -21.30 -38.02 -25.43
CA LEU A 112 -21.69 -39.33 -24.89
C LEU A 112 -22.51 -40.19 -25.88
N PRO A 113 -23.44 -39.63 -26.69
CA PRO A 113 -24.15 -40.40 -27.70
C PRO A 113 -23.24 -40.97 -28.80
N LYS A 114 -22.21 -40.24 -29.22
CA LYS A 114 -21.24 -40.72 -30.24
C LYS A 114 -20.30 -41.77 -29.70
N LEU A 115 -19.96 -41.72 -28.41
CA LEU A 115 -19.17 -42.78 -27.76
C LEU A 115 -19.92 -44.12 -27.74
N LEU A 116 -21.26 -44.10 -27.76
CA LEU A 116 -22.11 -45.29 -27.82
C LEU A 116 -22.26 -45.85 -29.25
N GLU A 117 -22.00 -45.05 -30.29
CA GLU A 117 -21.99 -45.55 -31.68
C GLU A 117 -20.87 -46.56 -31.95
N GLY A 118 -19.78 -46.52 -31.17
CA GLY A 118 -18.71 -47.52 -31.20
C GLY A 118 -19.09 -48.88 -30.60
N VAL A 119 -20.24 -48.99 -29.94
CA VAL A 119 -20.73 -50.23 -29.32
C VAL A 119 -21.49 -51.07 -30.36
N ALA A 120 -21.27 -52.38 -30.35
CA ALA A 120 -21.89 -53.32 -31.30
C ALA A 120 -23.43 -53.19 -31.28
N PRO A 121 -24.12 -53.23 -32.44
CA PRO A 121 -25.56 -52.97 -32.55
C PRO A 121 -26.45 -53.83 -31.64
N GLN A 122 -25.96 -55.01 -31.27
CA GLN A 122 -26.63 -56.00 -30.43
C GLN A 122 -26.63 -55.65 -28.93
N ASP A 123 -25.71 -54.81 -28.46
CA ASP A 123 -25.62 -54.40 -27.05
C ASP A 123 -26.23 -53.01 -26.79
N ARG A 124 -26.47 -52.22 -27.86
CA ARG A 124 -27.08 -50.88 -27.80
C ARG A 124 -28.43 -50.81 -27.08
N PRO A 125 -29.40 -51.72 -27.27
CA PRO A 125 -30.72 -51.59 -26.65
C PRO A 125 -30.70 -51.80 -25.13
N LEU A 126 -29.76 -52.62 -24.63
CA LEU A 126 -29.56 -52.87 -23.21
C LEU A 126 -28.79 -51.72 -22.55
N LEU A 127 -27.77 -51.19 -23.23
CA LEU A 127 -27.08 -49.97 -22.80
C LEU A 127 -28.03 -48.77 -22.81
N GLU A 128 -28.81 -48.54 -23.87
CA GLU A 128 -29.77 -47.42 -23.95
C GLU A 128 -30.86 -47.52 -22.88
N LYS A 129 -31.33 -48.72 -22.51
CA LYS A 129 -32.27 -48.90 -21.38
C LYS A 129 -31.62 -48.67 -20.01
N GLY A 130 -30.37 -49.09 -19.84
CA GLY A 130 -29.60 -48.86 -18.61
C GLY A 130 -29.22 -47.39 -18.44
N LEU A 131 -28.74 -46.78 -19.52
CA LEU A 131 -28.36 -45.37 -19.64
C LEU A 131 -29.59 -44.45 -19.59
N GLY A 132 -30.73 -44.83 -20.16
CA GLY A 132 -31.95 -44.05 -20.03
C GLY A 132 -32.45 -43.94 -18.57
N LYS A 133 -32.04 -44.87 -17.69
CA LYS A 133 -32.27 -44.81 -16.24
C LYS A 133 -31.13 -44.18 -15.43
N LEU A 134 -29.95 -44.04 -16.03
CA LEU A 134 -28.71 -43.55 -15.41
C LEU A 134 -28.22 -42.23 -16.04
N GLY A 135 -28.89 -41.68 -17.05
CA GLY A 135 -28.32 -40.70 -17.99
C GLY A 135 -27.75 -39.47 -17.29
N ASP A 136 -28.58 -38.82 -16.47
CA ASP A 136 -28.16 -37.67 -15.66
C ASP A 136 -27.09 -38.05 -14.62
N GLY A 137 -27.11 -39.29 -14.13
CA GLY A 137 -26.12 -39.81 -13.18
C GLY A 137 -24.78 -40.20 -13.82
N LEU A 138 -24.77 -40.63 -15.08
CA LEU A 138 -23.55 -40.99 -15.79
C LEU A 138 -22.79 -39.74 -16.21
N GLU A 139 -23.48 -38.73 -16.73
CA GLU A 139 -22.83 -37.44 -17.04
C GLU A 139 -22.21 -36.84 -15.78
N GLY A 140 -22.93 -36.84 -14.66
CA GLY A 140 -22.39 -36.42 -13.36
C GLY A 140 -21.19 -37.26 -12.89
N ALA A 141 -21.23 -38.59 -13.07
CA ALA A 141 -20.12 -39.47 -12.71
C ALA A 141 -18.88 -39.25 -13.59
N VAL A 142 -19.06 -39.09 -14.90
CA VAL A 142 -17.97 -38.77 -15.83
C VAL A 142 -17.40 -37.39 -15.50
N ARG A 143 -18.25 -36.39 -15.26
CA ARG A 143 -17.82 -35.06 -14.87
C ARG A 143 -17.02 -35.09 -13.57
N SER A 144 -17.49 -35.80 -12.55
CA SER A 144 -16.78 -35.95 -11.28
C SER A 144 -15.43 -36.64 -11.47
N PHE A 145 -15.38 -37.74 -12.24
CA PHE A 145 -14.12 -38.43 -12.52
C PHE A 145 -13.11 -37.54 -13.27
N VAL A 146 -13.58 -36.80 -14.28
CA VAL A 146 -12.74 -35.85 -15.02
C VAL A 146 -12.26 -34.72 -14.11
N HIS A 147 -13.15 -34.21 -13.25
CA HIS A 147 -12.83 -33.17 -12.28
C HIS A 147 -11.77 -33.63 -11.29
N ASP A 148 -11.94 -34.79 -10.64
CA ASP A 148 -10.98 -35.36 -9.68
C ASP A 148 -9.61 -35.56 -10.34
N LYS A 149 -9.58 -36.06 -11.59
CA LYS A 149 -8.33 -36.23 -12.34
C LYS A 149 -7.70 -34.89 -12.73
N ALA A 150 -8.50 -33.89 -13.06
CA ALA A 150 -8.01 -32.55 -13.34
C ALA A 150 -7.43 -31.92 -12.08
N GLU A 151 -8.08 -32.09 -10.92
CA GLU A 151 -7.60 -31.62 -9.62
C GLU A 151 -6.28 -32.30 -9.23
N ASP A 152 -6.17 -33.63 -9.33
CA ASP A 152 -4.93 -34.39 -9.09
C ASP A 152 -3.74 -33.83 -9.89
N VAL A 153 -3.99 -33.48 -11.15
CA VAL A 153 -2.96 -32.96 -12.07
C VAL A 153 -2.58 -31.54 -11.72
N VAL A 154 -3.57 -30.69 -11.45
CA VAL A 154 -3.36 -29.28 -11.14
C VAL A 154 -2.72 -29.11 -9.74
N ALA A 155 -2.95 -30.04 -8.83
CA ALA A 155 -2.30 -30.09 -7.51
C ALA A 155 -0.85 -30.62 -7.54
N SER A 156 -0.35 -31.05 -8.70
CA SER A 156 0.99 -31.65 -8.81
C SER A 156 2.12 -30.61 -8.94
N ASP A 157 3.32 -30.96 -8.49
CA ASP A 157 4.55 -30.16 -8.69
C ASP A 157 4.86 -29.90 -10.18
N ALA A 158 4.40 -30.81 -11.05
CA ALA A 158 4.52 -30.65 -12.50
C ALA A 158 3.71 -29.45 -13.00
N PHE A 159 2.52 -29.22 -12.44
CA PHE A 159 1.70 -28.05 -12.76
C PHE A 159 2.40 -26.74 -12.41
N GLU A 160 3.06 -26.65 -11.25
CA GLU A 160 3.81 -25.44 -10.87
C GLU A 160 4.94 -25.11 -11.86
N THR A 161 5.64 -26.15 -12.30
CA THR A 161 6.73 -26.05 -13.29
C THR A 161 6.20 -25.62 -14.67
N ILE A 162 5.06 -26.17 -15.08
CA ILE A 162 4.36 -25.81 -16.32
C ILE A 162 3.87 -24.37 -16.25
N TRP A 163 3.18 -24.02 -15.17
CA TRP A 163 2.65 -22.68 -14.92
C TRP A 163 3.75 -21.62 -15.00
N THR A 164 4.85 -21.84 -14.27
CA THR A 164 5.98 -20.90 -14.22
C THR A 164 6.66 -20.78 -15.58
N GLY A 165 6.90 -21.90 -16.26
CA GLY A 165 7.53 -21.91 -17.59
C GLY A 165 6.67 -21.24 -18.66
N ALA A 166 5.36 -21.51 -18.67
CA ALA A 166 4.41 -20.90 -19.59
C ALA A 166 4.33 -19.38 -19.39
N ASN A 167 4.13 -18.93 -18.14
CA ASN A 167 4.07 -17.50 -17.81
C ASN A 167 5.37 -16.78 -18.20
N ARG A 168 6.53 -17.37 -17.90
CA ARG A 168 7.84 -16.80 -18.28
C ARG A 168 7.96 -16.64 -19.79
N THR A 169 7.59 -17.65 -20.56
CA THR A 169 7.77 -17.63 -22.01
C THR A 169 6.81 -16.63 -22.66
N ILE A 170 5.53 -16.65 -22.27
CA ILE A 170 4.53 -15.68 -22.75
C ILE A 170 4.97 -14.25 -22.44
N HIS A 171 5.39 -13.98 -21.20
CA HIS A 171 5.79 -12.64 -20.79
C HIS A 171 7.09 -12.19 -21.47
N THR A 172 8.09 -13.07 -21.61
CA THR A 172 9.32 -12.75 -22.34
C THR A 172 9.03 -12.31 -23.76
N SER A 173 8.16 -13.05 -24.46
CA SER A 173 7.81 -12.73 -25.84
C SER A 173 7.02 -11.42 -25.94
N LEU A 174 6.14 -11.13 -24.97
CA LEU A 174 5.47 -9.83 -24.87
C LEU A 174 6.47 -8.68 -24.67
N VAL A 175 7.42 -8.80 -23.73
CA VAL A 175 8.44 -7.78 -23.47
C VAL A 175 9.31 -7.54 -24.71
N ARG A 176 9.71 -8.60 -25.42
CA ARG A 176 10.46 -8.46 -26.70
C ARG A 176 9.66 -7.69 -27.75
N ALA A 177 8.36 -8.02 -27.90
CA ALA A 177 7.48 -7.31 -28.82
C ALA A 177 7.33 -5.81 -28.47
N LEU A 178 7.28 -5.47 -27.18
CA LEU A 178 7.15 -4.09 -26.69
C LEU A 178 8.45 -3.28 -26.78
N THR A 179 9.59 -3.91 -26.49
CA THR A 179 10.92 -3.26 -26.48
C THR A 179 11.55 -3.16 -27.88
N GLY A 180 11.16 -4.04 -28.82
CA GLY A 180 11.78 -4.11 -30.14
C GLY A 180 13.20 -4.67 -30.11
N SER A 181 13.53 -5.47 -29.09
CA SER A 181 14.82 -6.15 -28.94
C SER A 181 14.90 -7.34 -29.92
N ASP A 182 15.20 -7.06 -31.18
CA ASP A 182 15.29 -8.03 -32.29
C ASP A 182 16.61 -8.83 -32.29
N GLU A 183 16.96 -9.51 -31.19
CA GLU A 183 18.02 -10.53 -31.21
C GLU A 183 17.41 -11.94 -31.35
N GLY A 184 17.05 -12.28 -32.59
CA GLY A 184 16.81 -13.66 -33.03
C GLY A 184 15.33 -14.03 -33.22
N ALA A 185 14.94 -14.14 -34.50
CA ALA A 185 13.71 -14.77 -35.01
C ALA A 185 12.41 -13.96 -34.95
N VAL A 186 12.32 -12.84 -35.69
CA VAL A 186 11.05 -12.41 -36.30
C VAL A 186 11.33 -11.84 -37.70
N GLN A 187 10.85 -12.51 -38.74
CA GLN A 187 10.70 -11.88 -40.06
C GLN A 187 9.55 -10.88 -39.96
N ILE A 188 9.86 -9.59 -40.11
CA ILE A 188 8.86 -8.57 -40.38
C ILE A 188 8.29 -8.85 -41.78
N LYS A 189 7.15 -9.54 -41.84
CA LYS A 189 6.29 -9.57 -43.02
C LYS A 189 5.03 -8.77 -42.70
N ASN A 190 4.92 -7.58 -43.31
CA ASN A 190 3.70 -6.77 -43.41
C ASN A 190 3.17 -6.20 -42.08
N ASP A 191 3.96 -5.40 -41.36
CA ASP A 191 3.49 -4.51 -40.28
C ASP A 191 2.60 -5.16 -39.18
N SER A 192 2.74 -6.47 -38.96
CA SER A 192 2.12 -7.19 -37.85
C SER A 192 3.19 -7.89 -37.00
N VAL A 193 3.09 -7.75 -35.67
CA VAL A 193 3.89 -8.52 -34.72
C VAL A 193 3.02 -9.69 -34.27
N THR A 194 3.12 -10.82 -34.96
CA THR A 194 2.46 -12.06 -34.57
C THR A 194 3.29 -12.77 -33.50
N LEU A 195 2.63 -13.09 -32.39
CA LEU A 195 3.22 -13.87 -31.31
C LEU A 195 3.05 -15.35 -31.63
N ASP A 196 4.12 -16.03 -32.05
CA ASP A 196 4.09 -17.48 -32.21
C ASP A 196 4.10 -18.16 -30.83
N LEU A 197 2.93 -18.64 -30.41
CA LEU A 197 2.73 -19.39 -29.17
C LEU A 197 3.01 -20.90 -29.35
N ALA A 198 3.28 -21.37 -30.57
CA ALA A 198 3.53 -22.79 -30.83
C ALA A 198 4.68 -23.36 -29.98
N PRO A 199 5.83 -22.67 -29.77
CA PRO A 199 6.89 -23.19 -28.90
C PRO A 199 6.46 -23.35 -27.44
N VAL A 200 5.52 -22.52 -26.98
CA VAL A 200 4.98 -22.57 -25.60
C VAL A 200 4.04 -23.75 -25.45
N ILE A 201 3.11 -23.90 -26.40
CA ILE A 201 2.14 -25.00 -26.43
C ILE A 201 2.89 -26.33 -26.49
N GLU A 202 3.95 -26.42 -27.30
CA GLU A 202 4.74 -27.63 -27.43
C GLU A 202 5.48 -27.98 -26.13
N GLN A 203 6.08 -26.99 -25.48
CA GLN A 203 6.78 -27.21 -24.20
C GLN A 203 5.83 -27.65 -23.07
N VAL A 204 4.58 -27.17 -23.07
CA VAL A 204 3.53 -27.62 -22.15
C VAL A 204 3.08 -29.04 -22.48
N LYS A 205 2.87 -29.36 -23.77
CA LYS A 205 2.50 -30.72 -24.21
C LYS A 205 3.55 -31.75 -23.81
N THR A 206 4.83 -31.51 -24.11
CA THR A 206 5.91 -32.44 -23.76
C THR A 206 5.91 -32.75 -22.26
N ARG A 207 5.82 -31.72 -21.41
CA ARG A 207 5.83 -31.91 -19.95
C ARG A 207 4.56 -32.57 -19.40
N LEU A 208 3.39 -32.34 -20.02
CA LEU A 208 2.16 -33.05 -19.66
C LEU A 208 2.20 -34.53 -20.06
N VAL A 209 2.81 -34.86 -21.21
CA VAL A 209 3.05 -36.25 -21.63
C VAL A 209 4.04 -36.93 -20.67
N ASP A 210 5.14 -36.25 -20.33
CA ASP A 210 6.15 -36.77 -19.38
C ASP A 210 5.57 -36.99 -17.97
N ALA A 211 4.58 -36.19 -17.57
CA ALA A 211 3.85 -36.34 -16.30
C ALA A 211 2.74 -37.41 -16.31
N GLY A 212 2.63 -38.20 -17.40
CA GLY A 212 1.67 -39.32 -17.51
C GLY A 212 0.33 -38.96 -18.14
N LEU A 213 0.14 -37.72 -18.57
CA LEU A 213 -1.08 -37.21 -19.18
C LEU A 213 -1.01 -37.36 -20.71
N GLY A 214 -0.90 -38.61 -21.19
CA GLY A 214 -0.71 -38.95 -22.60
C GLY A 214 -1.81 -38.43 -23.55
N VAL A 215 -2.96 -38.01 -23.02
CA VAL A 215 -4.02 -37.30 -23.76
C VAL A 215 -3.52 -35.96 -24.32
N ALA A 216 -2.58 -35.29 -23.65
CA ALA A 216 -1.98 -34.03 -24.12
C ALA A 216 -1.24 -34.20 -25.46
N GLY A 217 -0.69 -35.38 -25.73
CA GLY A 217 -0.05 -35.72 -27.01
C GLY A 217 -1.01 -35.84 -28.20
N LYS A 218 -2.33 -35.89 -27.95
CA LYS A 218 -3.37 -35.92 -29.00
C LYS A 218 -3.91 -34.54 -29.34
N ILE A 219 -3.51 -33.50 -28.62
CA ILE A 219 -3.88 -32.12 -28.91
C ILE A 219 -3.14 -31.72 -30.20
N PRO A 220 -3.84 -31.38 -31.30
CA PRO A 220 -3.20 -30.97 -32.55
C PRO A 220 -2.20 -29.82 -32.33
N GLU A 221 -1.16 -29.70 -33.15
CA GLU A 221 -0.35 -28.47 -33.20
C GLU A 221 -1.27 -27.32 -33.64
N ILE A 222 -1.64 -26.47 -32.68
CA ILE A 222 -2.43 -25.28 -32.98
C ILE A 222 -1.43 -24.14 -33.17
N HIS A 223 -1.12 -23.84 -34.43
CA HIS A 223 -0.51 -22.57 -34.80
C HIS A 223 -1.55 -21.47 -34.60
N THR A 224 -1.77 -21.08 -33.35
CA THR A 224 -2.63 -19.95 -33.03
C THR A 224 -1.79 -18.70 -33.18
N ASP A 225 -1.89 -18.06 -34.34
CA ASP A 225 -1.39 -16.71 -34.53
C ASP A 225 -2.25 -15.75 -33.68
N PHE A 226 -1.90 -15.62 -32.41
CA PHE A 226 -2.62 -14.72 -31.52
C PHE A 226 -2.24 -13.29 -31.90
N THR A 227 -3.14 -12.61 -32.60
CA THR A 227 -3.00 -11.18 -32.92
C THR A 227 -3.25 -10.38 -31.65
N VAL A 228 -2.21 -10.21 -30.82
CA VAL A 228 -2.32 -9.53 -29.51
C VAL A 228 -2.68 -8.04 -29.69
N VAL A 229 -2.25 -7.40 -30.80
CA VAL A 229 -2.55 -5.98 -31.09
C VAL A 229 -2.65 -5.76 -32.61
N ARG A 230 -3.71 -5.07 -33.06
CA ARG A 230 -3.86 -4.64 -34.47
C ARG A 230 -2.78 -3.60 -34.82
N SER A 231 -2.19 -3.70 -36.01
CA SER A 231 -1.06 -2.89 -36.50
C SER A 231 -1.15 -1.39 -36.21
N ASP A 232 -2.36 -0.82 -36.30
CA ASP A 232 -2.65 0.61 -36.13
C ASP A 232 -2.27 1.16 -34.73
N ASP A 233 -2.25 0.32 -33.70
CA ASP A 233 -1.99 0.74 -32.31
C ASP A 233 -0.62 0.28 -31.76
N ILE A 234 0.16 -0.50 -32.52
CA ILE A 234 1.50 -0.98 -32.06
C ILE A 234 2.43 0.20 -31.75
N GLY A 235 2.42 1.24 -32.60
CA GLY A 235 3.21 2.45 -32.36
C GLY A 235 2.80 3.18 -31.08
N ARG A 236 1.51 3.20 -30.74
CA ARG A 236 0.98 3.82 -29.52
C ARG A 236 1.33 3.00 -28.28
N VAL A 237 1.22 1.67 -28.36
CA VAL A 237 1.57 0.77 -27.26
C VAL A 237 3.07 0.85 -26.95
N LYS A 238 3.94 0.78 -27.97
CA LYS A 238 5.40 0.96 -27.79
C LYS A 238 5.75 2.34 -27.22
N THR A 239 5.05 3.38 -27.65
CA THR A 239 5.27 4.74 -27.12
C THR A 239 4.77 4.86 -25.68
N GLY A 240 3.60 4.30 -25.37
CA GLY A 240 3.06 4.23 -24.02
C GLY A 240 3.97 3.46 -23.08
N PHE A 241 4.54 2.33 -23.53
CA PHE A 241 5.50 1.54 -22.75
C PHE A 241 6.80 2.32 -22.48
N ARG A 242 7.38 2.99 -23.49
CA ARG A 242 8.55 3.87 -23.26
C ARG A 242 8.25 5.03 -22.32
N LEU A 243 7.06 5.64 -22.43
CA LEU A 243 6.61 6.67 -21.50
C LEU A 243 6.44 6.09 -20.09
N LEU A 244 5.95 4.87 -19.97
CA LEU A 244 5.80 4.18 -18.70
C LEU A 244 7.15 3.84 -18.07
N GLU A 245 8.13 3.35 -18.84
CA GLU A 245 9.50 3.12 -18.36
C GLU A 245 10.14 4.41 -17.85
N LEU A 246 10.00 5.49 -18.63
CA LEU A 246 10.50 6.80 -18.24
C LEU A 246 9.77 7.30 -16.98
N ALA A 247 8.45 7.20 -16.96
CA ALA A 247 7.62 7.64 -15.84
C ALA A 247 7.89 6.81 -14.57
N GLY A 248 8.08 5.50 -14.70
CA GLY A 248 8.32 4.59 -13.58
C GLY A 248 9.63 4.89 -12.86
N LEU A 249 10.67 5.26 -13.59
CA LEU A 249 11.93 5.69 -12.99
C LEU A 249 11.88 7.15 -12.50
N TRP A 250 11.36 8.07 -13.32
CA TRP A 250 11.50 9.50 -13.05
C TRP A 250 10.39 10.09 -12.17
N LEU A 251 9.13 9.61 -12.22
CA LEU A 251 8.05 10.19 -11.38
C LEU A 251 8.37 10.10 -9.88
N PRO A 252 8.80 8.95 -9.33
CA PRO A 252 9.18 8.88 -7.91
C PRO A 252 10.33 9.83 -7.57
N VAL A 253 11.35 9.89 -8.44
CA VAL A 253 12.52 10.78 -8.26
C VAL A 253 12.09 12.24 -8.28
N VAL A 254 11.29 12.65 -9.26
CA VAL A 254 10.76 14.02 -9.38
C VAL A 254 9.90 14.37 -8.18
N ALA A 255 9.04 13.46 -7.70
CA ALA A 255 8.23 13.69 -6.50
C ALA A 255 9.12 14.02 -5.28
N VAL A 256 10.16 13.23 -5.05
CA VAL A 256 11.11 13.44 -3.94
C VAL A 256 11.91 14.72 -4.13
N VAL A 257 12.37 15.02 -5.35
CA VAL A 257 13.11 16.26 -5.65
C VAL A 257 12.22 17.49 -5.43
N LEU A 258 10.97 17.48 -5.89
CA LEU A 258 10.02 18.57 -5.67
C LEU A 258 9.76 18.79 -4.18
N ALA A 259 9.59 17.71 -3.41
CA ALA A 259 9.46 17.78 -1.96
C ALA A 259 10.72 18.39 -1.30
N ALA A 260 11.92 17.94 -1.69
CA ALA A 260 13.19 18.45 -1.16
C ALA A 260 13.41 19.93 -1.50
N VAL A 261 13.16 20.34 -2.75
CA VAL A 261 13.26 21.74 -3.18
C VAL A 261 12.23 22.60 -2.47
N GLY A 262 10.99 22.13 -2.35
CA GLY A 262 9.92 22.78 -1.60
C GLY A 262 10.30 23.00 -0.13
N VAL A 263 10.92 22.00 0.50
CA VAL A 263 11.47 22.09 1.86
C VAL A 263 12.60 23.13 1.94
N LEU A 264 13.55 23.12 1.01
CA LEU A 264 14.72 24.02 1.03
C LEU A 264 14.34 25.50 0.83
N LEU A 265 13.30 25.76 0.02
CA LEU A 265 12.73 27.09 -0.22
C LEU A 265 11.95 27.63 0.98
N SER A 266 11.48 26.75 1.87
CA SER A 266 10.67 27.15 3.01
C SER A 266 11.48 27.88 4.08
N ALA A 267 10.88 28.92 4.64
CA ALA A 267 11.40 29.63 5.81
C ALA A 267 11.43 28.74 7.08
N HIS A 268 10.57 27.72 7.15
CA HIS A 268 10.47 26.80 8.28
C HIS A 268 10.72 25.35 7.84
N ARG A 269 11.94 25.09 7.31
CA ARG A 269 12.37 23.81 6.69
C ARG A 269 11.91 22.56 7.44
N ARG A 270 11.97 22.58 8.78
CA ARG A 270 11.56 21.46 9.63
C ARG A 270 10.06 21.18 9.62
N ARG A 271 9.22 22.21 9.78
CA ARG A 271 7.75 22.03 9.73
C ARG A 271 7.33 21.56 8.35
N THR A 272 7.99 22.10 7.32
CA THR A 272 7.77 21.73 5.93
C THR A 272 8.21 20.31 5.64
N LEU A 273 9.32 19.82 6.24
CA LEU A 273 9.71 18.40 6.17
C LEU A 273 8.65 17.49 6.79
N ILE A 274 8.18 17.82 8.00
CA ILE A 274 7.15 17.03 8.68
C ILE A 274 5.86 17.00 7.84
N ALA A 275 5.41 18.16 7.36
CA ALA A 275 4.21 18.26 6.52
C ALA A 275 4.36 17.50 5.19
N SER A 276 5.54 17.56 4.55
CA SER A 276 5.81 16.83 3.31
C SER A 276 5.87 15.32 3.55
N ALA A 277 6.56 14.87 4.61
CA ALA A 277 6.68 13.46 4.92
C ALA A 277 5.32 12.83 5.29
N LEU A 278 4.50 13.55 6.07
CA LEU A 278 3.11 13.16 6.36
C LEU A 278 2.22 13.22 5.12
N GLY A 279 2.41 14.23 4.24
CA GLY A 279 1.67 14.34 2.99
C GLY A 279 1.92 13.16 2.05
N PHE A 280 3.18 12.74 1.91
CA PHE A 280 3.56 11.56 1.13
C PHE A 280 3.02 10.27 1.75
N ALA A 281 3.12 10.12 3.08
CA ALA A 281 2.55 8.99 3.78
C ALA A 281 1.02 8.93 3.59
N ALA A 282 0.32 10.06 3.70
CA ALA A 282 -1.11 10.14 3.48
C ALA A 282 -1.48 9.81 2.02
N ALA A 283 -0.74 10.31 1.03
CA ALA A 283 -1.01 10.03 -0.38
C ALA A 283 -0.79 8.54 -0.72
N ALA A 284 0.27 7.93 -0.20
CA ALA A 284 0.50 6.49 -0.31
C ALA A 284 -0.59 5.67 0.40
N LEU A 285 -1.04 6.11 1.58
CA LEU A 285 -2.14 5.46 2.30
C LEU A 285 -3.45 5.51 1.51
N VAL A 286 -3.78 6.67 0.90
CA VAL A 286 -4.94 6.81 0.01
C VAL A 286 -4.86 5.83 -1.16
N LEU A 287 -3.68 5.66 -1.78
CA LEU A 287 -3.48 4.64 -2.80
C LEU A 287 -3.75 3.22 -2.26
N GLY A 288 -3.26 2.89 -1.06
CA GLY A 288 -3.54 1.60 -0.40
C GLY A 288 -5.04 1.35 -0.15
N ILE A 289 -5.77 2.39 0.27
CA ILE A 289 -7.24 2.34 0.43
C ILE A 289 -7.90 2.14 -0.94
N ALA A 290 -7.48 2.90 -1.96
CA ALA A 290 -8.02 2.79 -3.31
C ALA A 290 -7.86 1.37 -3.88
N LEU A 291 -6.72 0.71 -3.66
CA LEU A 291 -6.51 -0.70 -4.05
C LEU A 291 -7.48 -1.65 -3.32
N THR A 292 -7.76 -1.38 -2.05
CA THR A 292 -8.69 -2.21 -1.26
C THR A 292 -10.13 -2.05 -1.75
N VAL A 293 -10.55 -0.82 -2.05
CA VAL A 293 -11.88 -0.53 -2.62
C VAL A 293 -11.99 -1.09 -4.04
N PHE A 294 -10.95 -0.92 -4.86
CA PHE A 294 -10.91 -1.44 -6.22
C PHE A 294 -11.04 -2.96 -6.25
N ARG A 295 -10.41 -3.69 -5.32
CA ARG A 295 -10.60 -5.14 -5.18
C ARG A 295 -12.09 -5.50 -5.04
N THR A 296 -12.81 -4.80 -4.16
CA THR A 296 -14.24 -5.06 -3.95
C THR A 296 -15.06 -4.77 -5.20
N VAL A 297 -14.79 -3.63 -5.88
CA VAL A 297 -15.48 -3.27 -7.13
C VAL A 297 -15.19 -4.30 -8.24
N TYR A 298 -13.93 -4.70 -8.39
CA TYR A 298 -13.48 -5.70 -9.35
C TYR A 298 -14.19 -7.04 -9.14
N LEU A 299 -14.19 -7.56 -7.90
CA LEU A 299 -14.81 -8.85 -7.61
C LEU A 299 -16.34 -8.84 -7.79
N ASN A 300 -16.99 -7.72 -7.47
CA ASN A 300 -18.43 -7.56 -7.68
C ASN A 300 -18.84 -7.38 -9.14
N ALA A 301 -17.89 -7.05 -10.02
CA ALA A 301 -18.13 -6.88 -11.46
C ALA A 301 -17.84 -8.15 -12.26
N LEU A 302 -17.38 -9.24 -11.62
CA LEU A 302 -17.11 -10.49 -12.29
C LEU A 302 -18.40 -11.19 -12.73
N PRO A 303 -18.45 -11.77 -13.94
CA PRO A 303 -19.54 -12.64 -14.35
C PRO A 303 -19.64 -13.87 -13.44
N ASP A 304 -20.86 -14.41 -13.29
CA ASP A 304 -21.12 -15.62 -12.48
C ASP A 304 -20.36 -16.87 -12.96
N THR A 305 -19.83 -16.84 -14.19
CA THR A 305 -19.02 -17.90 -14.78
C THR A 305 -17.57 -17.92 -14.29
N VAL A 306 -17.12 -16.89 -13.55
CA VAL A 306 -15.75 -16.77 -13.06
C VAL A 306 -15.72 -16.97 -11.55
N SER A 307 -14.81 -17.83 -11.08
CA SER A 307 -14.57 -18.04 -9.64
C SER A 307 -14.07 -16.74 -8.98
N GLN A 308 -14.91 -16.13 -8.12
CA GLN A 308 -14.54 -14.95 -7.35
C GLN A 308 -13.31 -15.19 -6.43
N PRO A 309 -13.19 -16.32 -5.70
CA PRO A 309 -12.01 -16.62 -4.89
C PRO A 309 -10.71 -16.64 -5.71
N ALA A 310 -10.71 -17.33 -6.86
CA ALA A 310 -9.55 -17.41 -7.74
C ALA A 310 -9.14 -16.04 -8.30
N ALA A 311 -10.12 -15.25 -8.74
CA ALA A 311 -9.88 -13.88 -9.19
C ALA A 311 -9.33 -12.99 -8.07
N GLY A 312 -9.78 -13.22 -6.83
CA GLY A 312 -9.25 -12.59 -5.63
C GLY A 312 -7.78 -12.92 -5.39
N ALA A 313 -7.41 -14.21 -5.48
CA ALA A 313 -6.03 -14.68 -5.35
C ALA A 313 -5.11 -14.04 -6.39
N ILE A 314 -5.54 -13.99 -7.66
CA ILE A 314 -4.80 -13.36 -8.76
C ILE A 314 -4.61 -11.86 -8.50
N TYR A 315 -5.68 -11.14 -8.15
CA TYR A 315 -5.59 -9.72 -7.79
C TYR A 315 -4.62 -9.51 -6.64
N ASP A 316 -4.70 -10.38 -5.63
CA ASP A 316 -3.92 -10.23 -4.42
C ASP A 316 -2.43 -10.50 -4.63
N ALA A 317 -2.10 -11.45 -5.50
CA ALA A 317 -0.75 -11.70 -5.99
C ALA A 317 -0.20 -10.49 -6.76
N LEU A 318 -0.90 -10.00 -7.78
CA LEU A 318 -0.44 -8.87 -8.61
C LEU A 318 -0.18 -7.60 -7.80
N VAL A 319 -1.07 -7.29 -6.86
CA VAL A 319 -1.00 -6.07 -6.06
C VAL A 319 -0.14 -6.24 -4.79
N ARG A 320 0.40 -7.44 -4.53
CA ARG A 320 1.24 -7.74 -3.36
C ARG A 320 2.41 -6.78 -3.25
N LEU A 321 3.21 -6.67 -4.31
CA LEU A 321 4.40 -5.82 -4.34
C LEU A 321 4.03 -4.33 -4.23
N LEU A 322 2.94 -3.93 -4.88
CA LEU A 322 2.42 -2.55 -4.79
C LEU A 322 2.03 -2.21 -3.35
N ARG A 323 1.37 -3.13 -2.64
CA ARG A 323 1.05 -2.99 -1.21
C ARG A 323 2.28 -2.94 -0.33
N VAL A 324 3.30 -3.76 -0.59
CA VAL A 324 4.59 -3.68 0.14
C VAL A 324 5.21 -2.30 -0.04
N THR A 325 5.26 -1.79 -1.27
CA THR A 325 5.81 -0.46 -1.58
C THR A 325 5.04 0.65 -0.86
N VAL A 326 3.70 0.61 -0.91
CA VAL A 326 2.84 1.55 -0.18
C VAL A 326 3.14 1.53 1.32
N ARG A 327 3.21 0.34 1.94
CA ARG A 327 3.53 0.19 3.37
C ARG A 327 4.91 0.76 3.71
N THR A 328 5.92 0.48 2.90
CA THR A 328 7.28 1.00 3.08
C THR A 328 7.33 2.52 2.98
N VAL A 329 6.63 3.12 2.02
CA VAL A 329 6.58 4.59 1.87
C VAL A 329 5.85 5.25 3.04
N VAL A 330 4.73 4.67 3.50
CA VAL A 330 4.02 5.15 4.69
C VAL A 330 4.93 5.10 5.92
N LEU A 331 5.60 3.97 6.14
CA LEU A 331 6.53 3.79 7.24
C LEU A 331 7.67 4.81 7.19
N LEU A 332 8.31 4.96 6.03
CA LEU A 332 9.41 5.90 5.81
C LEU A 332 8.95 7.34 6.07
N GLY A 333 7.78 7.74 5.55
CA GLY A 333 7.22 9.07 5.76
C GLY A 333 6.93 9.36 7.23
N VAL A 334 6.37 8.40 7.96
CA VAL A 334 6.13 8.52 9.41
C VAL A 334 7.46 8.60 10.19
N VAL A 335 8.42 7.73 9.90
CA VAL A 335 9.75 7.73 10.54
C VAL A 335 10.48 9.05 10.28
N LEU A 336 10.46 9.57 9.05
CA LEU A 336 11.06 10.86 8.72
C LEU A 336 10.35 12.03 9.42
N ALA A 337 9.02 12.00 9.51
CA ALA A 337 8.25 13.00 10.24
C ALA A 337 8.61 12.99 11.73
N LEU A 338 8.71 11.81 12.35
CA LEU A 338 9.11 11.65 13.75
C LEU A 338 10.56 12.07 14.00
N ALA A 339 11.49 11.65 13.15
CA ALA A 339 12.90 12.03 13.25
C ALA A 339 13.08 13.55 13.12
N ALA A 340 12.40 14.18 12.17
CA ALA A 340 12.37 15.63 12.02
C ALA A 340 11.70 16.29 13.23
N TRP A 341 10.62 15.71 13.78
CA TRP A 341 9.94 16.22 14.97
C TRP A 341 10.74 16.06 16.26
N LEU A 342 11.63 15.08 16.39
CA LEU A 342 12.46 14.89 17.58
C LEU A 342 13.77 15.72 17.53
N SER A 343 14.36 15.87 16.35
CA SER A 343 15.72 16.44 16.17
C SER A 343 15.81 17.98 16.21
N GLY A 344 14.82 18.71 16.74
CA GLY A 344 14.88 20.19 16.67
C GLY A 344 14.36 20.96 17.88
N PRO A 345 14.93 22.16 18.14
CA PRO A 345 14.79 22.91 19.40
C PRO A 345 13.48 23.74 19.52
N GLY A 346 12.33 23.20 19.13
CA GLY A 346 11.12 23.99 18.86
C GLY A 346 10.03 23.94 19.94
N ARG A 347 9.65 25.12 20.45
CA ARG A 347 8.53 25.53 21.35
C ARG A 347 7.11 24.93 21.13
N TYR A 348 6.92 23.91 20.29
CA TYR A 348 5.64 23.21 20.13
C TYR A 348 5.56 21.91 20.94
N ALA A 349 6.72 21.38 21.35
CA ALA A 349 6.77 20.40 22.44
C ALA A 349 6.22 20.98 23.75
N THR A 350 6.39 22.29 23.99
CA THR A 350 5.90 23.00 25.19
C THR A 350 4.41 23.33 25.19
N VAL A 351 3.74 23.51 24.03
CA VAL A 351 2.30 23.87 23.99
C VAL A 351 1.41 22.64 24.14
N VAL A 352 1.79 21.52 23.49
CA VAL A 352 1.16 20.22 23.77
C VAL A 352 1.48 19.80 25.21
N ARG A 353 2.73 20.00 25.69
CA ARG A 353 3.05 19.88 27.13
C ARG A 353 2.19 20.78 28.02
N GLN A 354 1.92 22.05 27.70
CA GLN A 354 1.17 22.94 28.60
C GLN A 354 -0.30 22.53 28.73
N VAL A 355 -0.96 22.15 27.64
CA VAL A 355 -2.34 21.67 27.68
C VAL A 355 -2.42 20.31 28.41
N TRP A 356 -1.40 19.46 28.22
CA TRP A 356 -1.31 18.15 28.83
C TRP A 356 -0.86 18.19 30.30
N HIS A 357 0.05 19.09 30.68
CA HIS A 357 0.44 19.39 32.06
C HIS A 357 -0.70 20.04 32.83
N SER A 358 -1.60 20.79 32.18
CA SER A 358 -2.79 21.33 32.85
C SER A 358 -3.78 20.21 33.23
N GLY A 359 -3.95 19.22 32.35
CA GLY A 359 -4.77 18.04 32.61
C GLY A 359 -4.14 17.08 33.62
N ILE A 360 -2.82 16.88 33.55
CA ILE A 360 -2.07 16.03 34.49
C ILE A 360 -1.85 16.72 35.83
N ALA A 361 -1.70 18.04 35.91
CA ALA A 361 -1.64 18.76 37.19
C ALA A 361 -2.96 18.64 37.96
N ALA A 362 -4.09 18.62 37.24
CA ALA A 362 -5.41 18.41 37.83
C ALA A 362 -5.58 16.99 38.40
N THR A 363 -4.99 15.97 37.77
CA THR A 363 -4.97 14.59 38.30
C THR A 363 -3.85 14.37 39.34
N ARG A 364 -2.75 15.13 39.27
CA ARG A 364 -1.62 15.15 40.23
C ARG A 364 -2.02 15.76 41.57
N ALA A 365 -2.83 16.83 41.59
CA ALA A 365 -3.41 17.38 42.82
C ALA A 365 -4.32 16.40 43.57
N THR A 366 -4.82 15.37 42.88
CA THR A 366 -5.63 14.27 43.42
C THR A 366 -4.76 13.08 43.83
N ALA A 367 -3.68 12.78 43.10
CA ALA A 367 -2.76 11.69 43.40
C ALA A 367 -1.76 12.01 44.53
N ASP A 368 -1.29 13.26 44.67
CA ASP A 368 -0.45 13.70 45.79
C ASP A 368 -1.20 13.68 47.12
N ARG A 369 -2.53 13.89 47.07
CA ARG A 369 -3.43 13.67 48.21
C ARG A 369 -3.52 12.19 48.62
N ALA A 370 -3.11 11.27 47.76
CA ALA A 370 -3.12 9.82 47.98
C ALA A 370 -1.73 9.21 48.28
N GLY A 371 -0.64 10.01 48.28
CA GLY A 371 0.66 9.61 48.82
C GLY A 371 1.51 8.64 47.99
N LEU A 372 1.25 8.49 46.69
CA LEU A 372 2.00 7.57 45.82
C LEU A 372 3.21 8.28 45.18
N ARG A 373 4.43 8.03 45.70
CA ARG A 373 5.68 8.49 45.07
C ARG A 373 6.24 7.41 44.14
N THR A 374 6.49 7.75 42.88
CA THR A 374 7.19 6.91 41.89
C THR A 374 8.70 6.96 42.19
N GLY A 375 9.31 5.80 42.43
CA GLY A 375 10.70 5.68 42.91
C GLY A 375 11.78 5.67 41.79
N PRO A 376 12.92 4.97 41.99
CA PRO A 376 14.17 5.09 41.21
C PRO A 376 14.09 4.76 39.70
N VAL A 377 12.93 4.28 39.24
CA VAL A 377 12.64 4.03 37.82
C VAL A 377 12.69 5.33 37.02
N GLY A 378 12.28 6.46 37.60
CA GLY A 378 12.23 7.72 36.87
C GLY A 378 13.61 8.23 36.45
N ALA A 379 14.58 8.18 37.37
CA ALA A 379 15.97 8.57 37.15
C ALA A 379 16.68 7.80 36.02
N PHE A 380 16.33 6.52 35.84
CA PHE A 380 16.88 5.68 34.79
C PHE A 380 16.26 5.99 33.41
N VAL A 381 14.94 6.19 33.37
CA VAL A 381 14.19 6.51 32.14
C VAL A 381 14.56 7.89 31.60
N GLY A 382 14.73 8.89 32.47
CA GLY A 382 15.20 10.22 32.07
C GLY A 382 16.60 10.19 31.44
N ARG A 383 17.52 9.37 31.98
CA ARG A 383 18.90 9.25 31.46
C ARG A 383 18.98 8.55 30.10
N HIS A 384 18.12 7.59 29.81
CA HIS A 384 18.14 6.81 28.56
C HIS A 384 16.96 7.12 27.62
N ARG A 385 16.25 8.23 27.84
CA ARG A 385 15.02 8.62 27.15
C ARG A 385 15.10 8.52 25.62
N GLY A 386 16.20 8.98 25.04
CA GLY A 386 16.43 8.88 23.59
C GLY A 386 16.53 7.43 23.09
N TRP A 387 17.25 6.57 23.81
CA TRP A 387 17.42 5.16 23.47
C TRP A 387 16.10 4.38 23.61
N ILE A 388 15.35 4.62 24.68
CA ILE A 388 14.06 3.97 24.93
C ILE A 388 13.03 4.38 23.87
N THR A 389 13.02 5.65 23.47
CA THR A 389 12.18 6.17 22.37
C THR A 389 12.50 5.46 21.06
N TRP A 390 13.79 5.31 20.72
CA TRP A 390 14.22 4.59 19.53
C TRP A 390 13.86 3.10 19.57
N ILE A 391 14.00 2.43 20.72
CA ILE A 391 13.59 1.03 20.89
C ILE A 391 12.07 0.88 20.70
N LEU A 392 11.25 1.78 21.25
CA LEU A 392 9.80 1.74 21.11
C LEU A 392 9.36 1.98 19.67
N VAL A 393 9.96 2.95 18.98
CA VAL A 393 9.69 3.22 17.55
C VAL A 393 10.14 2.03 16.69
N ALA A 394 11.34 1.49 16.95
CA ALA A 394 11.84 0.31 16.24
C ALA A 394 10.93 -0.91 16.48
N ALA A 395 10.46 -1.12 17.71
CA ALA A 395 9.53 -2.19 18.05
C ALA A 395 8.16 -2.02 17.36
N ALA A 396 7.62 -0.80 17.30
CA ALA A 396 6.36 -0.53 16.60
C ALA A 396 6.49 -0.68 15.08
N CYS A 397 7.61 -0.25 14.50
CA CYS A 397 7.91 -0.46 13.07
C CYS A 397 8.08 -1.95 12.77
N LEU A 398 8.84 -2.67 13.60
CA LEU A 398 9.06 -4.11 13.46
C LEU A 398 7.75 -4.88 13.60
N ALA A 399 6.90 -4.51 14.57
CA ALA A 399 5.57 -5.09 14.75
C ALA A 399 4.65 -4.84 13.56
N TYR A 400 4.70 -3.66 12.92
CA TYR A 400 3.93 -3.37 11.72
C TYR A 400 4.42 -4.18 10.50
N VAL A 401 5.73 -4.27 10.32
CA VAL A 401 6.36 -4.97 9.18
C VAL A 401 6.19 -6.48 9.27
N LEU A 402 6.31 -7.06 10.47
CA LEU A 402 6.14 -8.49 10.69
C LEU A 402 4.67 -8.94 10.72
N TRP A 403 3.70 -8.03 10.73
CA TRP A 403 2.28 -8.39 10.78
C TRP A 403 1.80 -8.90 9.41
N PRO A 404 1.34 -10.16 9.28
CA PRO A 404 0.98 -10.73 7.98
C PRO A 404 -0.23 -10.05 7.32
N HIS A 405 -1.20 -9.61 8.12
CA HIS A 405 -2.46 -8.99 7.66
C HIS A 405 -2.80 -7.71 8.46
N PRO A 406 -2.05 -6.61 8.30
CA PRO A 406 -2.35 -5.37 9.02
C PRO A 406 -3.62 -4.76 8.43
N THR A 407 -4.73 -4.91 9.15
CA THR A 407 -5.95 -4.14 8.90
C THR A 407 -5.71 -2.68 9.28
N GLY A 408 -6.52 -1.75 8.76
CA GLY A 408 -6.40 -0.32 9.10
C GLY A 408 -6.41 -0.06 10.62
N TRP A 409 -7.13 -0.90 11.37
CA TRP A 409 -7.17 -0.87 12.84
C TRP A 409 -5.86 -1.27 13.51
N VAL A 410 -5.05 -2.16 12.92
CA VAL A 410 -3.72 -2.51 13.45
C VAL A 410 -2.77 -1.33 13.36
N VAL A 411 -2.87 -0.51 12.30
CA VAL A 411 -2.06 0.71 12.15
C VAL A 411 -2.43 1.75 13.20
N VAL A 412 -3.75 1.96 13.40
CA VAL A 412 -4.27 2.87 14.42
C VAL A 412 -3.89 2.36 15.81
N GLY A 413 -3.99 1.06 16.07
CA GLY A 413 -3.62 0.42 17.33
C GLY A 413 -2.12 0.54 17.62
N LEU A 414 -1.25 0.28 16.64
CA LEU A 414 0.20 0.45 16.79
C LEU A 414 0.60 1.91 16.97
N ALA A 415 -0.04 2.83 16.27
CA ALA A 415 0.17 4.27 16.45
C ALA A 415 -0.26 4.71 17.86
N LEU A 416 -1.43 4.27 18.34
CA LEU A 416 -1.92 4.56 19.69
C LEU A 416 -1.02 3.92 20.76
N ALA A 417 -0.59 2.68 20.58
CA ALA A 417 0.31 1.99 21.49
C ALA A 417 1.69 2.65 21.55
N LEU A 418 2.23 3.08 20.41
CA LEU A 418 3.47 3.84 20.36
C LEU A 418 3.31 5.20 21.06
N LEU A 419 2.23 5.93 20.78
CA LEU A 419 1.94 7.20 21.46
C LEU A 419 1.78 7.02 22.97
N LEU A 420 1.10 5.96 23.41
CA LEU A 420 0.95 5.61 24.81
C LEU A 420 2.29 5.27 25.46
N ALA A 421 3.10 4.44 24.81
CA ALA A 421 4.41 4.05 25.32
C ALA A 421 5.36 5.26 25.43
N LEU A 422 5.32 6.16 24.44
CA LEU A 422 6.05 7.43 24.50
C LEU A 422 5.55 8.32 25.64
N ALA A 423 4.24 8.40 25.87
CA ALA A 423 3.66 9.14 26.98
C ALA A 423 4.10 8.58 28.36
N VAL A 424 4.16 7.25 28.51
CA VAL A 424 4.65 6.59 29.73
C VAL A 424 6.14 6.86 29.96
N THR A 425 6.95 6.83 28.91
CA THR A 425 8.38 7.15 29.04
C THR A 425 8.64 8.61 29.39
N ASP A 426 7.77 9.52 28.93
CA ASP A 426 7.86 10.94 29.28
C ASP A 426 7.48 11.18 30.75
N PHE A 427 6.40 10.53 31.21
CA PHE A 427 5.94 10.57 32.59
C PHE A 427 7.02 10.10 33.57
N LEU A 428 7.67 8.96 33.29
CA LEU A 428 8.74 8.41 34.12
C LEU A 428 10.01 9.28 34.07
N ALA A 429 10.31 9.93 32.94
CA ALA A 429 11.52 10.74 32.82
C ALA A 429 11.51 12.03 33.65
N GLU A 430 10.34 12.62 33.94
CA GLU A 430 10.20 13.87 34.71
C GLU A 430 10.43 13.70 36.22
N ASP A 431 10.13 12.52 36.79
CA ASP A 431 10.42 12.15 38.19
C ASP A 431 11.93 12.28 38.54
N ALA A 432 12.81 12.21 37.54
CA ALA A 432 14.27 12.22 37.70
C ALA A 432 14.89 13.60 37.93
N GLU A 433 14.26 14.63 37.39
CA GLU A 433 14.84 15.98 37.32
C GLU A 433 14.49 16.79 38.57
N GLU A 434 13.33 16.55 39.18
CA GLU A 434 12.86 17.23 40.40
C GLU A 434 13.68 16.81 41.65
N ASP A 435 14.14 15.55 41.73
CA ASP A 435 14.99 15.06 42.82
C ASP A 435 16.44 15.62 42.79
N ARG A 436 16.83 16.36 41.73
CA ARG A 436 18.20 16.87 41.54
C ARG A 436 18.38 18.36 41.82
N GLU A 437 17.34 19.13 42.12
CA GLU A 437 17.50 20.53 42.53
C GLU A 437 17.93 20.59 44.01
N PRO A 438 19.19 20.98 44.33
CA PRO A 438 19.57 21.20 45.71
C PRO A 438 18.98 22.54 46.15
N THR A 439 18.23 22.50 47.25
CA THR A 439 17.68 23.65 47.97
C THR A 439 18.74 24.72 48.16
N ARG A 440 18.76 25.73 47.28
CA ARG A 440 19.51 26.98 47.51
C ARG A 440 18.75 27.76 48.57
N THR A 441 19.26 27.70 49.79
CA THR A 441 18.90 28.56 50.92
C THR A 441 18.87 30.03 50.51
N ALA A 442 17.72 30.67 50.72
CA ALA A 442 17.54 32.12 50.62
C ALA A 442 18.28 32.82 51.78
N PRO A 443 18.79 34.05 51.57
CA PRO A 443 19.41 34.85 52.63
C PRO A 443 18.40 35.37 53.66
#